data_AF-A0AAD9XFS3-F1
#
_entry.id   AF-A0AAD9XFS3-F1
#
_cell.length_a   1.000
_cell.length_b   1.000
_cell.length_c   1.000
_cell.angle_alpha   90.00
_cell.angle_beta   90.00
_cell.angle_gamma   90.00
#
_symmetry.space_group_name_H-M   'P 1'
#
loop_
_entity.id
_entity.type
_entity.pdbx_description
1 polymer ?
#
loop_
_entity_poly.entity_id
_entity_poly.type
_entity_poly.pdbx_seq_one_letter_code
_entity_poly.pdbx_strand_id
1 'polypeptide(L)'
;MQGYQPQKYVEKVERVREPLAITREGCLASFRVNLFNDVGKWVVKEFVHDHSHELATTKEVHFLCSHRIVKESDIANAKAMHSVTIQ
;
A
#
# COMPACT_ATOMS: atom_id res chain seq x y z
N MET A 1 -4.72 -7.14 4.22
CA MET A 1 -3.62 -6.46 3.49
C MET A 1 -2.28 -6.84 4.11
N GLN A 2 -1.20 -6.89 3.32
CA GLN A 2 0.08 -7.36 3.83
C GLN A 2 0.81 -6.39 4.77
N GLY A 3 1.66 -6.95 5.65
CA GLY A 3 2.45 -6.23 6.64
C GLY A 3 1.63 -5.75 7.85
N TYR A 4 2.33 -5.16 8.83
CA TYR A 4 1.70 -4.61 10.04
C TYR A 4 1.39 -3.11 9.88
N GLN A 5 0.30 -2.66 10.50
CA GLN A 5 0.07 -1.22 10.70
C GLN A 5 1.16 -0.66 11.65
N PRO A 6 1.81 0.47 11.32
CA PRO A 6 2.82 1.03 12.21
C PRO A 6 2.24 1.43 13.58
N GLN A 7 2.91 1.02 14.64
CA GLN A 7 2.45 1.15 16.03
C GLN A 7 2.16 2.59 16.46
N LYS A 8 2.92 3.56 15.91
CA LYS A 8 2.67 5.00 16.09
C LYS A 8 1.25 5.46 15.72
N TYR A 9 0.57 4.76 14.80
CA TYR A 9 -0.82 5.06 14.43
C TYR A 9 -1.84 4.38 15.34
N VAL A 10 -1.43 3.34 16.09
CA VAL A 10 -2.27 2.65 17.08
C VAL A 10 -2.19 3.37 18.41
N GLU A 11 -1.00 3.84 18.79
CA GLU A 11 -0.71 4.45 20.10
C GLU A 11 -0.97 5.96 20.16
N LYS A 12 -1.28 6.62 19.04
CA LYS A 12 -1.53 8.06 19.03
C LYS A 12 -2.72 8.40 19.93
N VAL A 13 -2.48 9.06 21.07
CA VAL A 13 -3.49 9.39 22.08
C VAL A 13 -4.26 10.67 21.72
N GLU A 14 -3.56 11.69 21.21
CA GLU A 14 -4.17 12.95 20.79
C GLU A 14 -4.74 12.85 19.37
N ARG A 15 -5.99 12.38 19.24
CA ARG A 15 -6.70 12.34 17.95
C ARG A 15 -7.89 13.30 17.93
N VAL A 16 -7.98 14.06 16.86
CA VAL A 16 -9.17 14.86 16.52
C VAL A 16 -10.30 13.98 15.96
N ARG A 17 -9.98 12.78 15.45
CA ARG A 17 -10.91 11.83 14.83
C ARG A 17 -10.78 10.44 15.45
N GLU A 18 -11.83 9.65 15.37
CA GLU A 18 -11.83 8.26 15.85
C GLU A 18 -10.69 7.42 15.22
N PRO A 19 -10.11 6.47 15.98
CA PRO A 19 -9.17 5.50 15.45
C PRO A 19 -9.69 4.75 14.22
N LEU A 20 -8.89 4.73 13.14
CA LEU A 20 -9.15 3.84 12.01
C LEU A 20 -9.02 2.38 12.45
N ALA A 21 -9.92 1.54 11.93
CA ALA A 21 -9.83 0.09 12.10
C ALA A 21 -8.49 -0.45 11.57
N ILE A 22 -7.99 -1.51 12.20
CA ILE A 22 -6.77 -2.19 11.75
C ILE A 22 -7.07 -2.89 10.43
N THR A 23 -6.44 -2.43 9.34
CA THR A 23 -6.63 -2.97 7.98
C THR A 23 -5.45 -3.82 7.50
N ARG A 24 -4.37 -3.87 8.29
CA ARG A 24 -3.11 -4.57 8.03
C ARG A 24 -2.75 -5.45 9.22
N GLU A 25 -2.79 -6.76 8.99
CA GLU A 25 -2.79 -7.81 10.03
C GLU A 25 -1.46 -8.57 10.16
N GLY A 26 -0.41 -8.11 9.46
CA GLY A 26 0.91 -8.73 9.58
C GLY A 26 1.18 -9.91 8.65
N CYS A 27 0.47 -9.99 7.52
CA CYS A 27 0.70 -11.06 6.53
C CYS A 27 2.19 -11.18 6.18
N LEU A 28 2.73 -12.39 6.30
CA LEU A 28 4.14 -12.71 6.07
C LEU A 28 4.45 -13.12 4.63
N ALA A 29 3.43 -13.17 3.75
CA ALA A 29 3.63 -13.42 2.33
C ALA A 29 4.67 -12.44 1.74
N SER A 30 5.66 -12.97 1.04
CA SER A 30 6.81 -12.22 0.57
C SER A 30 7.30 -12.73 -0.78
N PHE A 31 7.85 -11.82 -1.56
CA PHE A 31 8.56 -12.13 -2.81
C PHE A 31 9.82 -11.27 -2.87
N ARG A 32 10.98 -11.89 -2.63
CA ARG A 32 12.28 -11.20 -2.66
C ARG A 32 13.08 -11.66 -3.86
N VAL A 33 13.48 -10.68 -4.67
CA VAL A 33 14.33 -10.90 -5.85
C VAL A 33 15.65 -10.19 -5.64
N ASN A 34 16.74 -10.89 -5.93
CA ASN A 34 18.09 -10.34 -5.89
C ASN A 34 18.71 -10.36 -7.28
N LEU A 35 19.52 -9.36 -7.60
CA LEU A 35 20.39 -9.41 -8.77
C LEU A 35 21.61 -10.28 -8.44
N PHE A 36 21.81 -11.35 -9.20
CA PHE A 36 23.02 -12.15 -9.14
C PHE A 36 24.09 -11.46 -9.99
N ASN A 37 24.91 -10.63 -9.32
CA ASN A 37 25.84 -9.70 -9.96
C ASN A 37 26.82 -10.38 -10.92
N ASP A 38 27.26 -11.61 -10.62
CA ASP A 38 28.25 -12.33 -11.44
C ASP A 38 27.72 -12.71 -12.83
N VAL A 39 26.40 -12.87 -12.98
CA VAL A 39 25.75 -13.31 -14.23
C VAL A 39 24.77 -12.26 -14.76
N GLY A 40 24.53 -11.18 -14.01
CA GLY A 40 23.58 -10.12 -14.36
C GLY A 40 22.11 -10.58 -14.40
N LYS A 41 21.78 -11.68 -13.72
CA LYS A 41 20.44 -12.29 -13.75
C LYS A 41 19.70 -12.05 -12.45
N TRP A 42 18.39 -11.81 -12.54
CA TRP A 42 17.53 -11.73 -11.37
C TRP A 42 17.17 -13.14 -10.89
N VAL A 43 17.34 -13.40 -9.60
CA VAL A 43 17.01 -14.67 -8.95
C VAL A 43 16.05 -14.43 -7.79
N VAL A 44 15.06 -15.30 -7.65
CA VAL A 44 14.14 -15.27 -6.51
C VAL A 44 14.87 -15.85 -5.31
N LYS A 45 15.09 -15.03 -4.29
CA LYS A 45 15.76 -15.43 -3.04
C LYS A 45 14.76 -16.01 -2.03
N GLU A 46 13.54 -15.49 -2.02
CA GLU A 46 12.49 -15.97 -1.11
C GLU A 46 11.13 -15.79 -1.76
N PHE A 47 10.29 -16.81 -1.60
CA PHE A 47 8.90 -16.77 -1.98
C PHE A 47 8.05 -17.45 -0.90
N VAL A 48 7.25 -16.65 -0.20
CA VAL A 48 6.24 -17.12 0.75
C VAL A 48 4.87 -16.82 0.14
N HIS A 49 4.19 -17.86 -0.34
CA HIS A 49 2.94 -17.70 -1.08
C HIS A 49 1.69 -17.62 -0.20
N ASP A 50 1.78 -18.12 1.05
CA ASP A 50 0.62 -18.22 1.93
C ASP A 50 0.26 -16.86 2.49
N HIS A 51 -1.01 -16.47 2.32
CA HIS A 51 -1.56 -15.25 2.87
C HIS A 51 -2.41 -15.55 4.11
N SER A 52 -2.31 -14.68 5.11
CA SER A 52 -3.17 -14.70 6.31
C SER A 52 -4.57 -14.12 6.08
N HIS A 53 -4.82 -13.52 4.91
CA HIS A 53 -6.09 -12.95 4.49
C HIS A 53 -6.45 -13.38 3.08
N GLU A 54 -7.73 -13.20 2.73
CA GLU A 54 -8.22 -13.33 1.38
C GLU A 54 -7.52 -12.33 0.42
N LEU A 55 -7.25 -12.79 -0.79
CA LEU A 55 -6.76 -11.94 -1.86
C LEU A 55 -7.90 -11.07 -2.40
N ALA A 56 -7.56 -9.85 -2.81
CA ALA A 56 -8.54 -8.97 -3.42
C ALA A 56 -9.12 -9.61 -4.69
N THR A 57 -10.45 -9.61 -4.80
CA THR A 57 -11.14 -10.08 -6.01
C THR A 57 -10.97 -9.08 -7.13
N THR A 58 -11.20 -9.48 -8.39
CA THR A 58 -11.17 -8.59 -9.56
C THR A 58 -12.05 -7.35 -9.40
N LYS A 59 -13.18 -7.48 -8.68
CA LYS A 59 -14.08 -6.36 -8.40
C LYS A 59 -13.51 -5.40 -7.36
N GLU A 60 -12.56 -5.82 -6.54
CA GLU A 60 -11.97 -5.02 -5.46
C GLU A 60 -10.59 -4.45 -5.81
N VAL A 61 -9.94 -4.95 -6.86
CA VAL A 61 -8.59 -4.51 -7.29
C VAL A 61 -8.52 -2.99 -7.50
N HIS A 62 -9.59 -2.35 -7.96
CA HIS A 62 -9.63 -0.90 -8.18
C HIS A 62 -9.52 -0.06 -6.89
N PHE A 63 -9.75 -0.66 -5.71
CA PHE A 63 -9.50 -0.02 -4.41
C PHE A 63 -8.03 -0.10 -3.97
N LEU A 64 -7.20 -0.93 -4.61
CA LEU A 64 -5.78 -1.07 -4.26
C LEU A 64 -4.96 0.10 -4.79
N CYS A 65 -4.19 0.75 -3.90
CA CYS A 65 -3.31 1.85 -4.29
C CYS A 65 -2.29 1.47 -5.38
N SER A 66 -1.81 0.23 -5.41
CA SER A 66 -0.88 -0.25 -6.44
C SER A 66 -1.48 -0.28 -7.84
N HIS A 67 -2.81 -0.35 -7.95
CA HIS A 67 -3.54 -0.35 -9.21
C HIS A 67 -4.12 1.03 -9.54
N ARG A 68 -3.88 2.05 -8.68
CA ARG A 68 -4.34 3.41 -8.91
C ARG A 68 -3.54 4.05 -10.04
N ILE A 69 -4.17 4.21 -11.19
CA ILE A 69 -3.64 5.00 -12.30
C ILE A 69 -4.09 6.44 -12.09
N VAL A 70 -3.14 7.35 -11.88
CA VAL A 70 -3.41 8.78 -11.76
C VAL A 70 -3.10 9.44 -13.10
N LYS A 71 -4.11 9.96 -13.80
CA LYS A 71 -3.90 10.67 -15.06
C LYS A 71 -3.42 12.08 -14.78
N GLU A 72 -2.72 12.67 -15.75
CA GLU A 72 -2.24 14.05 -15.64
C GLU A 72 -3.39 15.05 -15.42
N SER A 73 -4.56 14.80 -16.03
CA SER A 73 -5.80 15.55 -15.77
C SER A 73 -6.24 15.47 -14.31
N ASP A 74 -6.14 14.30 -13.69
CA ASP A 74 -6.54 14.10 -12.28
C ASP A 74 -5.60 14.88 -11.35
N ILE A 75 -4.31 14.93 -11.69
CA ILE A 75 -3.31 15.73 -10.98
C ILE A 75 -3.60 17.23 -11.14
N ALA A 76 -3.87 17.68 -12.36
CA ALA A 76 -4.20 19.08 -12.64
C ALA A 76 -5.45 19.53 -11.89
N ASN A 77 -6.50 18.71 -11.89
CA ASN A 77 -7.73 18.97 -11.15
C ASN A 77 -7.50 19.04 -9.62
N ALA A 78 -6.73 18.10 -9.06
CA ALA A 78 -6.40 18.11 -7.63
C ALA A 78 -5.62 19.37 -7.22
N LYS A 79 -4.67 19.82 -8.06
CA LYS A 79 -3.92 21.07 -7.84
C LYS A 79 -4.85 22.29 -7.87
N ALA A 80 -5.77 22.36 -8.84
CA ALA A 80 -6.72 23.46 -8.96
C ALA A 80 -7.69 23.52 -7.75
N MET A 81 -8.16 22.37 -7.24
CA MET A 81 -9.01 22.34 -6.04
C MET A 81 -8.28 22.84 -4.79
N HIS A 82 -7.00 22.49 -4.62
CA HIS A 82 -6.21 22.93 -3.45
C HIS A 82 -6.06 24.45 -3.37
N SER A 83 -6.04 25.16 -4.51
CA SER A 83 -6.02 26.63 -4.52
C SER A 83 -7.32 27.31 -4.07
N VAL A 84 -8.44 26.58 -3.98
CA VAL A 84 -9.75 27.15 -3.62
C VAL A 84 -9.99 27.13 -2.10
N THR A 85 -9.22 26.35 -1.33
CA THR A 85 -9.43 26.19 0.13
C THR A 85 -8.55 27.13 0.98
N ILE A 86 -7.61 27.86 0.37
CA ILE A 86 -6.78 28.87 1.05
C ILE A 86 -7.23 30.25 0.57
N GLN A 87 -8.29 30.79 1.19
CA GLN A 87 -8.64 32.21 1.19
C GLN A 87 -9.05 32.63 2.60
#